data_AF-A0A923U1B8-F1
#
_entry.id   AF-A0A923U1B8-F1
#
_cell.length_a   1.000
_cell.length_b   1.000
_cell.length_c   1.000
_cell.angle_alpha   90.00
_cell.angle_beta   90.00
_cell.angle_gamma   90.00
#
_symmetry.space_group_name_H-M   'P 1'
#
loop_
_entity.id
_entity.type
_entity.pdbx_description
1 polymer ?
#
loop_
_entity_poly.entity_id
_entity_poly.type
_entity_poly.pdbx_seq_one_letter_code
_entity_poly.pdbx_strand_id
1 'polypeptide(L)' 'MNQRETWMKRAIELSNRNLDTGAGGPFGAIIVKNGEVIG' A
#
# COMPACT_ATOMS: atom_id res chain seq x y z
N MET A 1 10.01 8.47 12.20
CA MET A 1 9.35 8.00 10.96
C MET A 1 8.38 9.07 10.52
N ASN A 2 8.45 9.48 9.26
CA ASN A 2 7.49 10.44 8.72
C ASN A 2 6.19 9.73 8.27
N GLN A 3 5.07 10.44 8.19
CA GLN A 3 3.79 9.82 7.78
C GLN A 3 3.86 9.24 6.35
N ARG A 4 4.60 9.90 5.44
CA ARG A 4 4.74 9.43 4.05
C ARG A 4 5.42 8.05 3.97
N GLU A 5 6.45 7.81 4.78
CA GLU A 5 7.14 6.53 4.90
C GLU A 5 6.19 5.43 5.40
N THR A 6 5.31 5.75 6.34
CA THR A 6 4.31 4.81 6.86
C THR A 6 3.33 4.41 5.77
N TRP A 7 2.82 5.40 5.02
CA TRP A 7 1.94 5.18 3.88
C TRP A 7 2.60 4.42 2.74
N MET A 8 3.86 4.73 2.44
CA MET A 8 4.60 4.03 1.41
C MET A 8 4.87 2.56 1.80
N LYS A 9 5.23 2.29 3.06
CA LYS A 9 5.38 0.91 3.55
C LYS A 9 4.10 0.11 3.37
N ARG A 10 2.94 0.72 3.64
CA ARG A 10 1.65 0.07 3.46
C ARG A 10 1.35 -0.25 1.99
N ALA A 11 1.68 0.64 1.06
CA ALA A 11 1.55 0.37 -0.37
C ALA A 11 2.48 -0.78 -0.84
N ILE A 12 3.71 -0.84 -0.31
CA ILE A 12 4.66 -1.93 -0.59
C ILE A 12 4.14 -3.27 -0.05
N GLU A 13 3.57 -3.31 1.16
CA GLU A 13 2.93 -4.52 1.70
C GLU A 13 1.81 -5.05 0.79
N LEU A 14 0.98 -4.16 0.23
CA LEU A 14 -0.05 -4.55 -0.73
C LEU A 14 0.54 -5.10 -2.02
N SER A 15 1.61 -4.49 -2.52
CA SER A 15 2.34 -4.97 -3.70
C SER A 15 2.87 -6.40 -3.49
N ASN A 16 3.52 -6.67 -2.36
CA ASN A 16 4.02 -8.01 -2.04
C ASN A 16 2.88 -9.03 -1.91
N ARG A 17 1.78 -8.67 -1.26
CA ARG A 17 0.61 -9.55 -1.15
C ARG A 17 0.02 -9.91 -2.51
N ASN A 18 0.02 -9.00 -3.47
CA ASN A 18 -0.48 -9.28 -4.81
C ASN A 18 0.35 -10.36 -5.52
N LEU A 19 1.68 -10.33 -5.34
CA LEU A 19 2.55 -11.42 -5.79
C LEU A 19 2.25 -12.74 -5.08
N ASP A 20 2.20 -12.73 -3.74
CA ASP A 20 2.04 -13.93 -2.92
C ASP A 20 0.72 -14.66 -3.18
N THR A 21 -0.34 -13.90 -3.45
CA THR A 21 -1.70 -14.43 -3.66
C THR A 21 -2.03 -14.65 -5.14
N GLY A 22 -1.18 -14.23 -6.07
CA GLY A 22 -1.47 -14.26 -7.50
C GLY A 22 -2.61 -13.32 -7.91
N ALA A 23 -2.93 -12.30 -7.10
CA ALA A 23 -4.00 -11.34 -7.39
C ALA A 23 -3.61 -10.31 -8.48
N GLY A 24 -2.33 -10.25 -8.86
CA GLY A 24 -1.84 -9.35 -9.90
C GLY A 24 -0.32 -9.20 -9.89
N GLY A 25 0.18 -8.18 -10.60
CA GLY A 25 1.60 -7.83 -10.60
C GLY A 25 2.06 -7.16 -9.29
N PRO A 26 3.37 -6.89 -9.14
CA PRO A 26 4.00 -6.31 -7.95
C PRO A 26 3.71 -4.81 -7.81
N PHE A 27 2.44 -4.44 -7.75
CA PHE A 27 2.00 -3.07 -7.62
C PHE A 27 0.96 -2.98 -6.51
N GLY A 28 1.06 -1.91 -5.72
CA GLY A 28 0.12 -1.58 -4.66
C GLY A 28 -0.06 -0.07 -4.61
N ALA A 29 -1.28 0.37 -4.37
CA ALA A 29 -1.63 1.78 -4.23
C ALA A 29 -2.51 1.93 -2.99
N ILE A 30 -2.43 3.11 -2.37
CA ILE A 30 -3.36 3.53 -1.34
C ILE A 30 -3.75 5.00 -1.57
N ILE A 31 -4.96 5.35 -1.19
CA ILE A 31 -5.52 6.71 -1.22
C ILE A 31 -5.77 7.11 0.23
N VAL A 32 -5.10 8.18 0.66
CA VAL A 32 -5.23 8.70 2.03
C VAL A 32 -5.97 10.02 2.00
N LYS A 33 -7.01 10.15 2.82
CA LYS A 33 -7.77 11.39 3.03
C LYS A 33 -7.96 11.61 4.52
N ASN A 34 -7.63 12.81 5.00
CA ASN A 34 -7.76 13.18 6.42
C ASN A 34 -7.04 12.22 7.39
N GLY A 35 -5.92 11.63 6.97
CA GLY A 35 -5.16 10.68 7.78
C GLY A 35 -5.66 9.24 7.75
N GLU A 36 -6.70 8.95 6.97
CA GLU A 36 -7.31 7.62 6.85
C GLU A 36 -7.13 7.04 5.44
N VAL A 37 -6.90 5.73 5.36
CA VAL A 37 -6.86 5.00 4.07
C VAL A 37 -8.29 4.74 3.63
N ILE A 38 -8.65 5.21 2.44
CA ILE A 38 -10.00 5.09 1.86
C ILE A 38 -10.04 4.27 0.57
N GLY A 39 -8.87 3.84 0.08
CA GLY A 39 -8.69 3.05 -1.13
C GLY A 39 -7.23 2.73 -1.35
#